data_AF-A0A2N3CB97-F1
#
_entry.id   AF-A0A2N3CB97-F1
#
_cell.length_a   1.000
_cell.length_b   1.000
_cell.length_c   1.000
_cell.angle_alpha   90.00
_cell.angle_beta   90.00
_cell.angle_gamma   90.00
#
_symmetry.space_group_name_H-M   'P 1'
#
loop_
_entity.id
_entity.type
_entity.pdbx_description
1 polymer ?
#
loop_
_entity_poly.entity_id
_entity_poly.type
_entity_poly.pdbx_seq_one_letter_code
_entity_poly.pdbx_strand_id
1 'polypeptide(L)'
;MVAWCGGVILFGAVLAAGGLPATDGAVTVLYNLLGGLAPGALNLDAPGMRFSIALMGAVTLGWGLTILLLLPAIHAAGAPAWRGLTLALAAWYVIDGALSAATGFALNIVPNTALALAYLVPVLASGALRPAGR
;
A
#
# COMPACT_ATOMS: atom_id res chain seq x y z
N MET A 1 8.15 9.20 -7.88
CA MET A 1 6.70 9.03 -7.81
C MET A 1 6.19 7.93 -8.73
N VAL A 2 6.46 7.97 -10.04
CA VAL A 2 6.04 6.89 -10.98
C VAL A 2 6.46 5.49 -10.50
N ALA A 3 7.73 5.32 -10.11
CA ALA A 3 8.21 4.03 -9.56
C ALA A 3 7.47 3.60 -8.28
N TRP A 4 7.14 4.56 -7.42
CA TRP A 4 6.37 4.30 -6.20
C TRP A 4 4.95 3.82 -6.54
N CYS A 5 4.26 4.48 -7.47
CA CYS A 5 2.96 4.03 -7.96
C CYS A 5 3.05 2.64 -8.61
N GLY A 6 4.10 2.39 -9.39
CA GLY A 6 4.36 1.07 -9.99
C GLY A 6 4.49 -0.03 -8.93
N GLY A 7 5.18 0.23 -7.83
CA GLY A 7 5.26 -0.69 -6.70
C GLY A 7 3.91 -0.98 -6.06
N VAL A 8 3.10 0.05 -5.81
CA VAL A 8 1.73 -0.09 -5.28
C VAL A 8 0.83 -0.90 -6.23
N ILE A 9 0.90 -0.61 -7.53
CA ILE A 9 0.13 -1.32 -8.57
C ILE A 9 0.52 -2.80 -8.60
N LEU A 10 1.82 -3.10 -8.61
CA LEU A 10 2.33 -4.47 -8.62
C LEU A 10 1.91 -5.23 -7.36
N PHE A 11 2.05 -4.61 -6.18
CA PHE A 11 1.63 -5.21 -4.92
C PHE A 11 0.13 -5.49 -4.89
N GLY A 12 -0.69 -4.54 -5.36
CA GLY A 12 -2.12 -4.73 -5.52
C GLY A 12 -2.47 -5.88 -6.47
N ALA A 13 -1.75 -6.02 -7.59
CA ALA A 13 -1.93 -7.14 -8.52
C ALA A 13 -1.60 -8.50 -7.87
N VAL A 14 -0.52 -8.57 -7.09
CA VAL A 14 -0.14 -9.79 -6.34
C VAL A 14 -1.22 -10.17 -5.33
N LEU A 15 -1.72 -9.21 -4.55
CA LEU A 15 -2.83 -9.46 -3.62
C LEU A 15 -4.11 -9.87 -4.35
N ALA A 16 -4.46 -9.21 -5.46
CA ALA A 16 -5.64 -9.52 -6.24
C ALA A 16 -5.60 -10.97 -6.77
N ALA A 17 -4.44 -11.39 -7.27
CA ALA A 17 -4.20 -12.76 -7.73
C ALA A 17 -4.31 -13.79 -6.59
N GLY A 18 -4.03 -13.40 -5.33
CA GLY A 18 -4.20 -14.29 -4.17
C GLY A 18 -5.63 -14.71 -3.87
N GLY A 19 -6.62 -14.06 -4.49
CA GLY A 19 -8.01 -14.50 -4.45
C GLY A 19 -8.26 -15.86 -5.10
N LEU A 20 -7.35 -16.32 -5.97
CA LEU A 20 -7.49 -17.55 -6.72
C LEU A 20 -6.51 -18.61 -6.21
N PRO A 21 -6.95 -19.87 -5.98
CA PRO A 21 -6.08 -20.95 -5.53
C PRO A 21 -4.86 -21.19 -6.45
N ALA A 22 -5.01 -20.94 -7.75
CA ALA A 22 -3.93 -21.16 -8.72
C ALA A 22 -2.77 -20.14 -8.59
N THR A 23 -2.97 -19.01 -7.91
CA THR A 23 -2.04 -17.88 -7.90
C THR A 23 -1.79 -17.30 -6.50
N ASP A 24 -2.16 -18.01 -5.44
CA ASP A 24 -2.05 -17.53 -4.05
C ASP A 24 -0.69 -17.76 -3.38
N GLY A 25 0.28 -18.35 -4.08
CA GLY A 25 1.60 -18.66 -3.51
C GLY A 25 2.33 -17.45 -2.93
N ALA A 26 2.32 -16.32 -3.63
CA ALA A 26 2.98 -15.10 -3.15
C ALA A 26 2.29 -14.51 -1.91
N VAL A 27 0.95 -14.52 -1.88
CA VAL A 27 0.16 -14.07 -0.72
C VAL A 27 0.36 -15.02 0.46
N THR A 28 0.44 -16.32 0.23
CA THR A 28 0.72 -17.32 1.25
C THR A 28 2.06 -17.04 1.94
N VAL A 29 3.13 -16.79 1.16
CA VAL A 29 4.43 -16.42 1.71
C VAL A 29 4.34 -15.12 2.50
N LEU A 30 3.68 -14.11 1.95
CA LEU A 30 3.51 -12.80 2.59
C LEU A 30 2.81 -12.92 3.95
N TYR A 31 1.64 -13.54 4.02
CA TYR A 31 0.87 -13.65 5.26
C TYR A 31 1.60 -14.49 6.32
N ASN A 32 2.27 -15.57 5.92
CA ASN A 32 3.07 -16.37 6.86
C ASN A 32 4.22 -15.54 7.45
N LEU A 33 4.92 -14.76 6.62
CA LEU A 33 6.00 -13.90 7.06
C LEU A 33 5.50 -12.79 7.99
N LEU A 34 4.44 -12.07 7.58
CA LEU A 34 3.93 -10.92 8.31
C LEU A 34 3.25 -11.28 9.63
N GLY A 35 2.59 -12.44 9.68
CA GLY A 35 1.94 -12.95 10.89
C GLY A 35 2.85 -13.77 11.79
N GLY A 36 4.10 -14.05 11.37
CA GLY A 36 4.97 -14.97 12.09
C GLY A 36 4.33 -16.35 12.28
N LEU A 37 3.56 -16.80 11.28
CA LEU A 37 2.71 -17.98 11.40
C LEU A 37 3.53 -19.27 11.34
N ALA A 38 3.12 -20.26 12.14
CA ALA A 38 3.67 -21.60 12.02
C ALA A 38 3.32 -22.22 10.65
N PRO A 39 4.15 -23.13 10.10
CA PRO A 39 3.85 -23.80 8.84
C PRO A 39 2.45 -24.44 8.85
N GLY A 40 1.62 -24.09 7.86
CA GLY A 40 0.26 -24.60 7.72
C GLY A 40 -0.81 -23.91 8.57
N ALA A 41 -0.47 -22.89 9.37
CA ALA A 41 -1.44 -22.17 10.20
C ALA A 41 -2.32 -21.17 9.42
N LEU A 42 -1.87 -20.72 8.23
CA LEU A 42 -2.65 -19.83 7.37
C LEU A 42 -3.81 -20.60 6.71
N ASN A 43 -5.04 -20.16 6.98
CA ASN A 43 -6.25 -20.69 6.34
C ASN A 43 -6.85 -19.68 5.36
N LEU A 44 -6.45 -19.75 4.08
CA LEU A 44 -7.00 -18.89 3.03
C LEU A 44 -8.45 -19.27 2.65
N ASP A 45 -8.88 -20.50 2.90
CA ASP A 45 -10.22 -20.99 2.53
C ASP A 45 -11.29 -20.66 3.58
N ALA A 46 -10.91 -20.00 4.68
CA ALA A 46 -11.87 -19.48 5.63
C ALA A 46 -12.88 -18.54 4.94
N PRO A 47 -14.18 -18.58 5.33
CA PRO A 47 -15.21 -17.78 4.67
C PRO A 47 -14.83 -16.31 4.53
N GLY A 48 -14.83 -15.81 3.30
CA GLY A 48 -14.51 -14.42 2.98
C GLY A 48 -13.03 -14.10 2.81
N MET A 49 -12.08 -14.93 3.26
CA MET A 49 -10.64 -14.58 3.23
C MET A 49 -10.10 -14.32 1.83
N ARG A 50 -10.35 -15.23 0.88
CA ARG A 50 -9.94 -15.03 -0.53
C ARG A 50 -10.56 -13.80 -1.14
N PHE A 51 -11.85 -13.57 -0.87
CA PHE A 51 -12.56 -12.38 -1.34
C PHE A 51 -11.95 -11.09 -0.77
N SER A 52 -11.69 -11.06 0.54
CA SER A 52 -11.09 -9.90 1.21
C SER A 52 -9.70 -9.60 0.67
N ILE A 53 -8.85 -10.61 0.48
CA ILE A 53 -7.51 -10.46 -0.09
C ILE A 53 -7.60 -9.92 -1.53
N ALA A 54 -8.47 -10.51 -2.36
CA ALA A 54 -8.68 -10.07 -3.73
C ALA A 54 -9.16 -8.62 -3.81
N LEU A 55 -10.13 -8.27 -2.96
CA LEU A 55 -10.68 -6.93 -2.84
C LEU A 55 -9.63 -5.91 -2.41
N MET A 56 -8.81 -6.24 -1.40
CA MET A 56 -7.70 -5.37 -0.98
C MET A 56 -6.67 -5.18 -2.09
N GLY A 57 -6.38 -6.23 -2.85
CA GLY A 57 -5.53 -6.11 -4.03
C GLY A 57 -6.10 -5.17 -5.09
N ALA A 58 -7.38 -5.32 -5.43
CA ALA A 58 -8.05 -4.47 -6.41
C ALA A 58 -8.08 -2.99 -5.97
N VAL A 59 -8.38 -2.72 -4.69
CA VAL A 59 -8.37 -1.37 -4.12
C VAL A 59 -6.96 -0.77 -4.14
N THR A 60 -5.94 -1.54 -3.75
CA THR A 60 -4.54 -1.09 -3.74
C THR A 60 -4.04 -0.77 -5.15
N LEU A 61 -4.35 -1.64 -6.12
CA LEU A 61 -4.03 -1.42 -7.52
C LEU A 61 -4.72 -0.16 -8.06
N GLY A 62 -6.01 0.01 -7.76
CA GLY A 62 -6.79 1.18 -8.15
C GLY A 62 -6.22 2.48 -7.56
N TRP A 63 -5.76 2.45 -6.30
CA TRP A 63 -5.11 3.58 -5.65
C TRP A 63 -3.82 3.98 -6.35
N GLY A 64 -2.95 3.02 -6.67
CA GLY A 64 -1.72 3.27 -7.41
C GLY A 64 -1.96 3.83 -8.82
N LEU A 65 -2.92 3.26 -9.56
CA LEU A 65 -3.32 3.76 -10.88
C LEU A 65 -3.89 5.19 -10.81
N THR A 66 -4.75 5.46 -9.82
CA THR A 66 -5.36 6.77 -9.64
C THR A 66 -4.30 7.84 -9.44
N ILE A 67 -3.33 7.60 -8.56
CA ILE A 67 -2.23 8.54 -8.33
C ILE A 67 -1.41 8.70 -9.61
N LEU A 68 -1.01 7.59 -10.24
CA LEU A 68 -0.17 7.60 -11.45
C LEU A 68 -0.80 8.43 -12.58
N LEU A 69 -2.08 8.19 -12.88
CA LEU A 69 -2.80 8.85 -13.97
C LEU A 69 -3.11 10.32 -13.65
N LEU A 70 -3.27 10.67 -12.36
CA LEU A 70 -3.49 12.04 -11.93
C LEU A 70 -2.20 12.82 -11.64
N LEU A 71 -1.01 12.23 -11.79
CA LEU A 71 0.25 12.93 -11.52
C LEU A 71 0.37 14.28 -12.25
N PRO A 72 0.01 14.42 -13.55
CA PRO A 72 0.09 15.73 -14.21
C PRO A 72 -0.79 16.78 -13.52
N ALA A 73 -1.99 16.42 -13.11
CA ALA A 73 -2.92 17.30 -12.40
C ALA A 73 -2.41 17.64 -10.98
N ILE A 74 -1.83 16.68 -10.27
CA ILE A 74 -1.22 16.89 -8.95
C ILE A 74 -0.06 17.89 -9.05
N HIS A 75 0.81 17.76 -10.06
CA HIS A 75 1.89 18.71 -10.30
C HIS A 75 1.36 20.11 -10.63
N ALA A 76 0.35 20.22 -11.49
CA ALA A 76 -0.27 21.49 -11.85
C ALA A 76 -0.94 22.19 -10.66
N ALA A 77 -1.58 21.43 -9.77
CA ALA A 77 -2.20 21.94 -8.55
C ALA A 77 -1.16 22.35 -7.48
N GLY A 78 0.06 21.82 -7.53
CA GLY A 78 1.16 22.18 -6.65
C GLY A 78 0.97 21.75 -5.20
N ALA A 79 1.48 22.55 -4.27
CA ALA A 79 1.59 22.19 -2.85
C ALA A 79 0.29 21.73 -2.17
N PRO A 80 -0.90 22.31 -2.44
CA PRO A 80 -2.15 21.81 -1.88
C PRO A 80 -2.42 20.33 -2.20
N ALA A 81 -2.22 19.91 -3.46
CA ALA A 81 -2.44 18.53 -3.86
C ALA A 81 -1.43 17.58 -3.23
N TRP A 82 -0.15 17.97 -3.17
CA TRP A 82 0.89 17.18 -2.50
C TRP A 82 0.67 17.03 -1.00
N ARG A 83 0.19 18.08 -0.33
CA ARG A 83 -0.20 18.01 1.09
C ARG A 83 -1.38 17.08 1.31
N GLY A 84 -2.41 17.15 0.46
CA GLY A 84 -3.54 16.23 0.51
C GLY A 84 -3.11 14.78 0.33
N LEU A 85 -2.25 14.51 -0.65
CA LEU A 85 -1.71 13.16 -0.88
C LEU A 85 -0.84 12.67 0.29
N THR A 86 -0.01 13.55 0.86
CA THR A 86 0.83 13.23 2.03
C THR A 86 -0.03 12.93 3.26
N LEU A 87 -1.09 13.71 3.49
CA LEU A 87 -2.04 13.48 4.58
C LEU A 87 -2.76 12.14 4.41
N ALA A 88 -3.23 11.83 3.21
CA ALA A 88 -3.88 10.55 2.91
C ALA A 88 -2.94 9.36 3.18
N LEU A 89 -1.68 9.45 2.75
CA LEU A 89 -0.68 8.43 3.03
C LEU A 89 -0.38 8.29 4.54
N ALA A 90 -0.26 9.41 5.25
CA ALA A 90 -0.02 9.40 6.69
C ALA A 90 -1.19 8.76 7.46
N ALA A 91 -2.44 9.09 7.10
CA ALA A 91 -3.62 8.48 7.67
C ALA A 91 -3.66 6.97 7.42
N TRP A 92 -3.41 6.53 6.18
CA TRP A 92 -3.30 5.11 5.85
C TRP A 92 -2.23 4.41 6.69
N TYR A 93 -1.01 4.96 6.75
CA TYR A 93 0.10 4.35 7.48
C TYR A 93 -0.20 4.16 8.98
N VAL A 94 -0.82 5.16 9.61
CA VAL A 94 -1.20 5.09 11.03
C VAL A 94 -2.28 4.04 11.26
N ILE A 95 -3.36 4.07 10.46
CA ILE A 95 -4.49 3.16 10.62
C ILE A 95 -4.06 1.72 10.34
N ASP A 96 -3.37 1.49 9.22
CA ASP A 96 -2.93 0.15 8.80
C ASP A 96 -1.90 -0.43 9.77
N GLY A 97 -0.95 0.38 10.25
CA GLY A 97 0.02 -0.04 11.26
C GLY A 97 -0.64 -0.43 12.59
N ALA A 98 -1.60 0.37 13.07
CA ALA A 98 -2.33 0.08 14.30
C ALA A 98 -3.16 -1.22 14.18
N LEU A 99 -3.87 -1.40 13.07
CA LEU A 99 -4.65 -2.61 12.82
C LEU A 99 -3.76 -3.84 12.63
N SER A 100 -2.64 -3.71 11.93
CA SER A 100 -1.64 -4.79 11.78
C SER A 100 -1.14 -5.27 13.13
N ALA A 101 -0.79 -4.35 14.05
CA ALA A 101 -0.38 -4.71 15.40
C ALA A 101 -1.52 -5.38 16.19
N ALA A 102 -2.73 -4.81 16.16
CA ALA A 102 -3.89 -5.32 16.89
C ALA A 102 -4.36 -6.71 16.43
N THR A 103 -4.08 -7.07 15.17
CA THR A 103 -4.50 -8.35 14.56
C THR A 103 -3.41 -9.41 14.53
N GLY A 104 -2.24 -9.15 15.12
CA GLY A 104 -1.12 -10.11 15.18
C GLY A 104 -0.19 -10.10 13.96
N PHE A 105 -0.33 -9.12 13.06
CA PHE A 105 0.51 -8.94 11.86
C PHE A 105 1.47 -7.75 12.00
N ALA A 106 2.00 -7.50 13.20
CA ALA A 106 2.81 -6.31 13.50
C ALA A 106 4.05 -6.16 12.59
N LEU A 107 4.60 -7.25 12.06
CA LEU A 107 5.72 -7.20 11.10
C LEU A 107 5.36 -6.44 9.81
N ASN A 108 4.08 -6.29 9.48
CA ASN A 108 3.61 -5.48 8.35
C ASN A 108 3.98 -3.99 8.47
N ILE A 109 4.25 -3.50 9.69
CA ILE A 109 4.73 -2.13 9.89
C ILE A 109 6.07 -1.90 9.15
N VAL A 110 6.92 -2.92 9.02
CA VAL A 110 8.23 -2.81 8.37
C VAL A 110 8.12 -2.47 6.87
N PRO A 111 7.47 -3.28 6.01
CA PRO A 111 7.31 -2.93 4.60
C PRO A 111 6.47 -1.66 4.41
N ASN A 112 5.49 -1.39 5.27
CA ASN A 112 4.72 -0.15 5.20
C ASN A 112 5.57 1.10 5.50
N THR A 113 6.49 1.00 6.46
CA THR A 113 7.44 2.08 6.75
C THR A 113 8.35 2.30 5.55
N ALA A 114 8.85 1.23 4.94
CA ALA A 114 9.65 1.34 3.72
C ALA A 114 8.86 2.01 2.58
N LEU A 115 7.59 1.65 2.37
CA LEU A 115 6.72 2.26 1.38
C LEU A 115 6.46 3.75 1.67
N ALA A 116 6.22 4.10 2.94
CA ALA A 116 6.01 5.48 3.36
C ALA A 116 7.28 6.32 3.15
N LEU A 117 8.46 5.79 3.49
CA LEU A 117 9.74 6.47 3.27
C LEU A 117 10.05 6.63 1.78
N ALA A 118 9.77 5.60 0.96
CA ALA A 118 9.94 5.66 -0.48
C ALA A 118 9.06 6.74 -1.16
N TYR A 119 7.94 7.11 -0.53
CA TYR A 119 7.15 8.28 -0.91
C TYR A 119 7.72 9.58 -0.34
N LEU A 120 7.94 9.63 0.98
CA LEU A 120 8.22 10.87 1.72
C LEU A 120 9.57 11.48 1.33
N VAL A 121 10.61 10.66 1.19
CA VAL A 121 11.96 11.14 0.87
C VAL A 121 11.98 11.98 -0.43
N PRO A 122 11.49 11.49 -1.60
CA PRO A 122 11.50 12.29 -2.81
C PRO A 122 10.52 13.49 -2.77
N VAL A 123 9.38 13.37 -2.06
CA VAL A 123 8.42 14.49 -1.91
C VAL A 123 9.03 15.64 -1.09
N LEU A 124 9.76 15.32 -0.01
CA LEU A 124 10.46 16.31 0.79
C LEU A 124 11.65 16.90 0.05
N ALA A 125 12.47 16.06 -0.59
CA ALA A 125 13.64 16.50 -1.33
C ALA A 125 13.32 17.40 -2.54
N SER A 126 12.18 17.15 -3.21
CA SER A 126 11.73 17.98 -4.34
C SER A 126 11.14 19.33 -3.93
N GLY A 127 10.87 19.54 -2.63
CA GLY A 127 10.20 20.76 -2.15
C GLY A 127 8.72 20.84 -2.53
N ALA A 128 8.10 19.74 -2.99
CA ALA A 128 6.73 19.71 -3.48
C ALA A 128 5.66 20.17 -2.45
N LEU A 129 6.00 20.17 -1.15
CA LEU A 129 5.14 20.64 -0.07
C LEU A 129 5.22 22.15 0.20
N ARG A 130 6.21 22.84 -0.36
CA ARG A 130 6.42 24.28 -0.15
C ARG A 130 5.44 25.07 -1.01
N PRO A 131 4.79 26.12 -0.48
CA PRO A 131 4.05 27.05 -1.33
C PRO A 131 4.98 27.58 -2.43
N ALA A 132 4.45 27.80 -3.64
CA ALA A 132 5.16 28.63 -4.60
C ALA A 132 5.45 29.97 -3.92
N GLY A 133 6.73 30.37 -3.91
CA GLY A 133 7.15 31.62 -3.26
C GLY A 133 6.26 32.77 -3.72
N ARG A 134 5.70 33.50 -2.75
CA ARG A 134 5.18 34.84 -3.00
C ARG A 134 6.35 35.80 -3.15
#